data_AF-A0A268TLB7-F1
#
_entry.id   AF-A0A268TLB7-F1
#
_cell.length_a   1.000
_cell.length_b   1.000
_cell.length_c   1.000
_cell.angle_alpha   90.00
_cell.angle_beta   90.00
_cell.angle_gamma   90.00
#
_symmetry.space_group_name_H-M   'P 1'
#
loop_
_entity.id
_entity.type
_entity.pdbx_description
1 polymer ?
#
loop_
_entity_poly.entity_id
_entity_poly.type
_entity_poly.pdbx_seq_one_letter_code
_entity_poly.pdbx_strand_id
1 'polypeptide(L)'
;MRQLLRGGGLNQKAFINAHNFKTLNDLLEQVIAIDKDENLFKQMLSQPVFADPTFVPKKQAEMLAFLDNIFSQTPKQANRRKNEYFFKNYDFDYKLMTSLLQTRERFAKTLLIRILKKLKIIKLIKKIFPFKP
;
A
#
# COMPACT_ATOMS: atom_id res chain seq x y z
N MET A 1 -26.63 4.38 6.80
CA MET A 1 -26.62 4.09 8.25
C MET A 1 -25.21 3.69 8.70
N ARG A 2 -24.34 4.65 9.04
CA ARG A 2 -23.07 4.41 9.75
C ARG A 2 -23.10 5.24 11.03
N GLN A 3 -23.92 4.83 11.98
CA GLN A 3 -23.57 5.15 13.37
C GLN A 3 -22.46 4.17 13.73
N LEU A 4 -21.23 4.68 13.64
CA LEU A 4 -20.05 4.04 14.18
C LEU A 4 -20.32 3.78 15.66
N LEU A 5 -20.66 2.52 15.96
CA LEU A 5 -20.58 1.98 17.30
C LEU A 5 -19.18 2.32 17.81
N ARG A 6 -19.07 3.21 18.80
CA ARG A 6 -17.79 3.69 19.36
C ARG A 6 -16.89 2.56 19.90
N GLY A 7 -17.33 1.30 19.86
CA GLY A 7 -16.59 0.09 20.26
C GLY A 7 -16.18 -0.85 19.12
N GLY A 8 -16.11 -0.42 17.85
CA GLY A 8 -15.51 -1.23 16.78
C GLY A 8 -16.21 -2.55 16.46
N GLY A 9 -17.48 -2.70 16.84
CA GLY A 9 -18.27 -3.94 16.69
C GLY A 9 -18.50 -4.71 17.99
N LEU A 10 -17.85 -4.31 19.09
CA LEU A 10 -18.05 -4.89 20.42
C LEU A 10 -19.32 -4.34 21.09
N ASN A 11 -19.95 -5.18 21.91
CA ASN A 11 -21.08 -4.81 22.75
C ASN A 11 -20.59 -4.03 23.98
N GLN A 12 -21.00 -2.76 24.09
CA GLN A 12 -20.59 -1.90 25.21
C GLN A 12 -21.10 -2.35 26.59
N LYS A 13 -22.05 -3.30 26.63
CA LYS A 13 -22.54 -3.87 27.89
C LYS A 13 -21.69 -5.05 28.38
N ALA A 14 -20.80 -5.58 27.55
CA ALA A 14 -19.96 -6.73 27.88
C ALA A 14 -18.63 -6.35 28.54
N PHE A 15 -18.31 -5.05 28.61
CA PHE A 15 -17.06 -4.56 29.17
C PHE A 15 -17.20 -3.11 29.68
N ILE A 16 -16.27 -2.69 30.53
CA ILE A 16 -16.18 -1.31 31.00
C ILE A 16 -15.38 -0.50 29.99
N ASN A 17 -16.05 0.39 29.24
CA ASN A 17 -15.37 1.26 28.28
C ASN A 17 -14.81 2.51 28.96
N ALA A 18 -13.49 2.56 29.17
CA ALA A 18 -12.81 3.69 29.80
C ALA A 18 -13.08 5.04 29.10
N HIS A 19 -13.34 5.06 27.79
CA HIS A 19 -13.66 6.28 27.05
C HIS A 19 -15.00 6.91 27.41
N ASN A 20 -15.85 6.22 28.17
CA ASN A 20 -17.13 6.76 28.63
C ASN A 20 -17.00 7.63 29.89
N PHE A 21 -15.81 7.66 30.52
CA PHE A 21 -15.57 8.36 31.78
C PHE A 21 -14.74 9.63 31.54
N LYS A 22 -15.04 10.70 32.28
CA LYS A 22 -14.32 11.98 32.17
C LYS A 22 -12.99 11.94 32.91
N THR A 23 -12.94 11.21 34.02
CA THR A 23 -11.75 11.07 34.85
C THR A 23 -11.46 9.61 35.17
N LEU A 24 -10.23 9.34 35.61
CA LEU A 24 -9.84 8.00 36.09
C LEU A 24 -10.60 7.61 37.36
N ASN A 25 -10.94 8.57 38.22
CA ASN A 25 -11.69 8.31 39.45
C ASN A 25 -13.10 7.80 39.15
N ASP A 26 -13.80 8.41 38.20
CA ASP A 26 -15.14 7.97 37.78
C ASP A 26 -15.12 6.52 37.25
N LEU A 27 -14.05 6.14 36.53
CA LEU A 27 -13.85 4.78 36.05
C LEU A 27 -13.59 3.82 37.21
N LEU A 28 -12.74 4.20 38.17
CA LEU A 28 -12.43 3.37 39.35
C LEU A 28 -13.68 3.14 40.20
N GLU A 29 -14.52 4.17 40.39
CA GLU A 29 -15.79 4.04 41.11
C GLU A 29 -16.71 3.02 40.44
N GLN A 30 -16.80 3.02 39.10
CA GLN A 30 -17.57 2.03 38.37
C GLN A 30 -17.03 0.61 38.53
N VAL A 31 -15.70 0.42 38.49
CA VAL A 31 -15.07 -0.88 38.70
C VAL A 31 -15.37 -1.41 40.10
N ILE A 32 -15.20 -0.59 41.13
CA ILE A 32 -15.49 -0.95 42.53
C ILE A 32 -16.98 -1.29 42.71
N ALA A 33 -17.89 -0.55 42.06
CA ALA A 33 -19.31 -0.82 42.13
C ALA A 33 -19.68 -2.19 41.53
N ILE A 34 -19.08 -2.56 40.40
CA ILE A 34 -19.30 -3.87 39.76
C ILE A 34 -18.67 -5.01 40.57
N ASP A 35 -17.48 -4.80 41.13
CA ASP A 35 -16.78 -5.81 41.94
C ASP A 35 -17.54 -6.17 43.24
N LYS A 36 -18.22 -5.18 43.84
CA LYS A 36 -19.03 -5.38 45.04
C LYS A 36 -20.38 -6.05 44.79
N ASP A 37 -20.87 -6.07 43.56
CA ASP A 37 -22.17 -6.64 43.20
C ASP A 37 -22.00 -7.81 42.22
N GLU A 38 -22.04 -9.02 42.77
CA GLU A 38 -21.89 -10.26 42.00
C GLU A 38 -22.93 -10.39 40.87
N ASN A 39 -24.14 -9.85 41.04
CA ASN A 39 -25.17 -9.93 40.01
C ASN A 39 -24.86 -8.99 38.85
N LEU A 40 -24.42 -7.76 39.12
CA LEU A 40 -23.97 -6.83 38.09
C LEU A 40 -22.79 -7.39 37.30
N PHE A 41 -21.83 -8.00 37.98
CA PHE A 41 -20.70 -8.64 37.33
C PHE A 41 -21.14 -9.80 36.43
N LYS A 42 -21.99 -10.72 36.94
CA LYS A 42 -22.53 -11.83 36.14
C LYS A 42 -23.36 -11.35 34.96
N GLN A 43 -24.14 -10.29 35.13
CA GLN A 43 -24.93 -9.70 34.06
C GLN A 43 -24.02 -9.19 32.93
N MET A 44 -22.95 -8.46 33.26
CA MET A 44 -21.96 -7.98 32.30
C MET A 44 -21.28 -9.15 31.58
N LEU A 45 -20.85 -10.18 32.33
CA LEU A 45 -20.16 -11.36 31.78
C LEU A 45 -21.05 -12.18 30.84
N SER A 46 -22.36 -12.23 31.09
CA SER A 46 -23.33 -12.94 30.26
C SER A 46 -23.65 -12.26 28.93
N GLN A 47 -23.26 -10.99 28.77
CA GLN A 47 -23.53 -10.26 27.53
C GLN A 47 -22.73 -10.85 26.36
N PRO A 48 -23.30 -10.88 25.14
CA PRO A 48 -22.53 -11.28 23.96
C PRO A 48 -21.41 -10.27 23.72
N VAL A 49 -20.23 -10.76 23.33
CA VAL A 49 -19.03 -9.94 23.09
C VAL A 49 -19.24 -8.97 21.92
N PHE A 50 -19.83 -9.45 20.84
CA PHE A 50 -20.11 -8.64 19.65
C PHE A 50 -21.55 -8.09 19.70
N ALA A 51 -21.71 -6.84 19.28
CA ALA A 51 -23.03 -6.21 19.17
C ALA A 51 -23.86 -6.83 18.03
N ASP A 52 -23.18 -7.30 16.98
CA ASP A 52 -23.78 -8.01 15.86
C ASP A 52 -23.52 -9.52 16.02
N PRO A 53 -24.55 -10.36 16.21
CA PRO A 53 -24.38 -11.81 16.37
C PRO A 53 -23.83 -12.48 15.10
N THR A 54 -23.96 -11.82 13.94
CA THR A 54 -23.42 -12.30 12.66
C THR A 54 -22.02 -11.78 12.36
N PHE A 55 -21.39 -11.05 13.29
CA PHE A 55 -20.08 -10.43 13.09
C PHE A 55 -19.02 -11.44 12.65
N VAL A 56 -18.90 -12.57 13.35
CA VAL A 56 -17.92 -13.62 13.08
C VAL A 56 -18.10 -14.22 11.67
N PRO A 57 -19.28 -14.78 11.29
CA PRO A 57 -19.46 -15.34 9.95
C PRO A 57 -19.32 -14.29 8.85
N LYS A 58 -19.76 -13.04 9.09
CA LYS A 58 -19.58 -11.96 8.14
C LYS A 58 -18.11 -11.63 7.90
N LYS A 59 -17.31 -11.51 8.97
CA LYS A 59 -15.86 -11.25 8.86
C LYS A 59 -15.12 -12.40 8.18
N GLN A 60 -15.53 -13.63 8.45
CA GLN A 60 -15.00 -14.80 7.76
C GLN A 60 -15.32 -14.74 6.26
N ALA A 61 -16.55 -14.43 5.87
CA ALA A 61 -16.94 -14.28 4.47
C ALA A 61 -16.21 -13.12 3.78
N GLU A 62 -16.07 -11.96 4.43
CA GLU A 62 -15.30 -10.82 3.93
C GLU A 62 -13.83 -11.20 3.70
N MET A 63 -13.22 -11.96 4.61
CA MET A 63 -11.85 -12.45 4.49
C MET A 63 -11.70 -13.41 3.31
N LEU A 64 -12.60 -14.39 3.18
CA LEU A 64 -12.58 -15.35 2.07
C LEU A 64 -12.74 -14.64 0.73
N ALA A 65 -13.71 -13.73 0.61
CA ALA A 65 -13.92 -12.94 -0.59
C ALA A 65 -12.69 -12.08 -0.95
N PHE A 66 -11.99 -11.54 0.06
CA PHE A 66 -10.75 -10.79 -0.17
C PHE A 66 -9.64 -11.69 -0.73
N LEU A 67 -9.45 -12.88 -0.17
CA LEU A 67 -8.46 -13.85 -0.66
C LEU A 67 -8.81 -14.34 -2.06
N ASP A 68 -10.07 -14.70 -2.31
CA ASP A 68 -10.55 -15.09 -3.63
C ASP A 68 -10.32 -14.00 -4.66
N ASN A 69 -10.58 -12.73 -4.31
CA ASN A 69 -10.29 -11.59 -5.17
C ASN A 69 -8.79 -11.44 -5.46
N ILE A 70 -7.89 -11.74 -4.52
CA ILE A 70 -6.43 -11.71 -4.80
C ILE A 70 -6.05 -12.81 -5.80
N PHE A 71 -6.51 -14.05 -5.57
CA PHE A 71 -6.08 -15.20 -6.38
C PHE A 71 -6.75 -15.26 -7.75
N SER A 72 -7.97 -14.76 -7.88
CA SER A 72 -8.72 -14.74 -9.15
C SER A 72 -8.34 -13.59 -10.08
N GLN A 73 -7.55 -12.63 -9.61
CA GLN A 73 -7.15 -11.48 -10.44
C GLN A 73 -6.35 -11.91 -11.67
N THR A 74 -6.77 -11.41 -12.83
CA THR A 74 -5.99 -11.56 -14.07
C THR A 74 -4.65 -10.81 -13.95
N PRO A 75 -3.60 -11.20 -14.71
CA PRO A 75 -2.31 -10.51 -14.65
C PRO A 75 -2.36 -8.99 -14.88
N LYS A 76 -3.37 -8.50 -15.62
CA LYS A 76 -3.59 -7.07 -15.90
C LYS A 76 -4.21 -6.31 -14.72
N GLN A 77 -5.05 -6.98 -13.92
CA GLN A 77 -5.75 -6.41 -12.77
C GLN A 77 -4.97 -6.61 -11.47
N ALA A 78 -4.18 -7.67 -11.40
CA ALA A 78 -3.28 -7.94 -10.29
C ALA A 78 -2.24 -6.81 -10.21
N ASN A 79 -2.27 -6.04 -9.12
CA ASN A 79 -1.24 -5.06 -8.83
C ASN A 79 0.07 -5.77 -8.46
N ARG A 80 0.81 -6.22 -9.47
CA ARG A 80 2.14 -6.82 -9.35
C ARG A 80 3.15 -5.69 -9.22
N ARG A 81 3.34 -5.18 -8.00
CA ARG A 81 4.45 -4.25 -7.76
C ARG A 81 5.77 -5.02 -7.98
N LYS A 82 6.59 -4.63 -8.95
CA LYS A 82 8.04 -4.84 -8.85
C LYS A 82 8.52 -3.92 -7.74
N ASN A 83 8.53 -4.44 -6.53
CA ASN A 83 8.78 -3.66 -5.32
C ASN A 83 10.28 -3.47 -5.11
N GLU A 84 10.97 -2.83 -6.05
CA GLU A 84 12.30 -2.30 -5.77
C GLU A 84 12.33 -0.85 -6.22
N TYR A 85 12.60 0.03 -5.27
CA TYR A 85 12.94 1.43 -5.50
C TYR A 85 14.04 1.56 -6.58
N PHE A 86 14.92 0.56 -6.67
CA PHE A 86 15.94 0.40 -7.68
C PHE A 86 15.39 0.25 -9.12
N PHE A 87 14.25 -0.42 -9.34
CA PHE A 87 13.74 -0.66 -10.69
C PHE A 87 13.17 0.60 -11.36
N LYS A 88 12.64 1.60 -10.65
CA LYS A 88 12.12 2.81 -11.32
C LYS A 88 13.23 3.65 -11.93
N ASN A 89 14.33 3.83 -11.22
CA ASN A 89 15.50 4.55 -11.73
C ASN A 89 16.20 3.73 -12.81
N TYR A 90 16.39 2.42 -12.59
CA TYR A 90 16.96 1.54 -13.61
C TYR A 90 16.12 1.48 -14.88
N ASP A 91 14.79 1.45 -14.79
CA ASP A 91 13.93 1.34 -15.98
C ASP A 91 13.92 2.66 -16.77
N PHE A 92 14.03 3.82 -16.10
CA PHE A 92 14.24 5.10 -16.77
C PHE A 92 15.61 5.16 -17.45
N ASP A 93 16.69 4.87 -16.71
CA ASP A 93 18.06 4.89 -17.23
C ASP A 93 18.26 3.85 -18.34
N TYR A 94 17.65 2.68 -18.22
CA TYR A 94 17.66 1.62 -19.22
C TYR A 94 16.88 2.02 -20.48
N LYS A 95 15.68 2.61 -20.35
CA LYS A 95 14.92 3.13 -21.51
C LYS A 95 15.66 4.27 -22.21
N LEU A 96 16.27 5.17 -21.44
CA LEU A 96 17.10 6.24 -21.98
C LEU A 96 18.30 5.65 -22.74
N MET A 97 19.07 4.76 -22.11
CA MET A 97 20.24 4.11 -22.71
C MET A 97 19.87 3.32 -23.97
N THR A 98 18.81 2.51 -23.93
CA THR A 98 18.37 1.74 -25.10
C THR A 98 17.88 2.64 -26.24
N SER A 99 17.17 3.73 -25.96
CA SER A 99 16.77 4.71 -26.98
C SER A 99 17.97 5.44 -27.60
N LEU A 100 18.98 5.78 -26.79
CA LEU A 100 20.24 6.37 -27.26
C LEU A 100 21.05 5.39 -28.13
N LEU A 101 21.11 4.11 -27.76
CA LEU A 101 21.77 3.08 -28.54
C LEU A 101 21.06 2.85 -29.88
N GLN A 102 19.72 2.74 -29.86
CA GLN A 102 18.92 2.58 -31.08
C GLN A 102 19.02 3.79 -32.01
N THR A 103 18.96 5.02 -31.47
CA THR A 103 19.15 6.23 -32.27
C THR A 103 20.56 6.29 -32.84
N ARG A 104 21.61 6.00 -32.05
CA ARG A 104 22.99 5.89 -32.54
C ARG A 104 23.12 4.88 -33.66
N GLU A 105 22.52 3.69 -33.55
CA GLU A 105 22.54 2.69 -34.62
C GLU A 105 21.85 3.18 -35.88
N ARG A 106 20.66 3.79 -35.76
CA ARG A 106 19.93 4.38 -36.88
C ARG A 106 20.77 5.45 -37.56
N PHE A 107 21.34 6.39 -36.79
CA PHE A 107 22.24 7.42 -37.28
C PHE A 107 23.47 6.82 -37.95
N ALA A 108 24.14 5.84 -37.35
CA ALA A 108 25.32 5.17 -37.93
C ALA A 108 25.03 4.45 -39.26
N LYS A 109 23.79 3.99 -39.44
CA LYS A 109 23.30 3.38 -40.69
C LYS A 109 22.90 4.42 -41.74
N THR A 110 22.63 5.68 -41.37
CA THR A 110 22.29 6.72 -42.36
C THR A 110 23.44 6.99 -43.33
N LEU A 111 23.09 7.21 -44.59
CA LEU A 111 24.02 7.52 -45.68
C LEU A 111 24.84 8.79 -45.36
N LEU A 112 24.22 9.75 -44.68
CA LEU A 112 24.79 11.03 -44.27
C LEU A 112 26.06 10.85 -43.43
N ILE A 113 26.06 9.95 -42.44
CA ILE A 113 27.25 9.66 -41.62
C ILE A 113 28.36 9.02 -42.46
N ARG A 114 28.02 8.16 -43.44
CA ARG A 114 29.02 7.55 -44.33
C ARG A 114 29.70 8.62 -45.21
N ILE A 115 28.91 9.56 -45.73
CA ILE A 115 29.41 10.70 -46.52
C ILE A 115 30.31 11.59 -45.68
N LEU A 116 29.87 11.97 -44.46
CA LEU A 116 30.65 12.79 -43.53
C LEU A 116 31.97 12.13 -43.10
N LYS A 117 31.99 10.78 -42.96
CA LYS A 117 33.22 10.00 -42.73
C LYS A 117 34.14 10.03 -43.96
N LYS A 118 33.61 9.82 -45.16
CA LYS A 118 34.37 9.82 -46.43
C LYS A 118 35.04 11.19 -46.67
N LEU A 119 34.33 12.27 -46.38
CA LEU A 119 34.82 13.65 -46.51
C LEU A 119 35.74 14.09 -45.35
N LYS A 120 36.07 13.20 -44.40
CA LYS A 120 36.90 13.49 -43.21
C LYS A 120 36.40 14.65 -42.34
N ILE A 121 35.16 15.12 -42.52
CA ILE A 121 34.55 16.25 -41.78
C ILE A 121 34.49 15.95 -40.28
N ILE A 122 34.25 14.69 -39.90
CA ILE A 122 34.23 14.26 -38.49
C ILE A 122 35.59 14.46 -37.80
N LYS A 123 36.72 14.29 -38.51
CA LYS A 123 38.06 14.55 -37.94
C LYS A 123 38.27 16.05 -37.75
N LEU A 124 37.75 16.87 -38.66
CA LEU A 124 37.83 18.32 -38.58
C LEU A 124 37.03 18.85 -37.38
N ILE A 125 35.80 18.39 -37.22
CA ILE A 125 34.91 18.80 -36.11
C ILE A 125 35.53 18.43 -34.76
N LYS A 126 36.11 17.22 -34.62
CA LYS A 126 36.82 16.79 -33.39
C LYS A 126 38.07 17.63 -33.07
N LYS A 127 38.69 18.22 -34.10
CA LYS A 127 39.85 19.11 -33.93
C LYS A 127 39.41 20.51 -33.49
N ILE A 128 38.26 20.98 -33.98
CA ILE A 128 37.69 22.30 -33.66
C ILE A 128 37.01 22.30 -32.28
N PHE A 129 36.34 21.21 -31.91
CA PHE A 129 35.69 21.02 -30.62
C PHE A 129 36.27 19.79 -29.91
N PRO A 130 37.45 19.91 -29.27
CA PRO A 130 38.01 18.83 -28.48
C PRO A 130 37.15 18.62 -27.23
N PHE A 131 36.57 17.43 -27.10
CA PHE A 131 35.85 17.03 -25.89
C PHE A 131 36.89 16.79 -24.79
N LYS A 132 36.94 17.68 -23.79
CA LYS A 132 37.68 17.40 -22.53
C LYS A 132 36.79 16.49 -21.67
N PRO A 133 37.36 15.42 -21.07
CA PRO A 133 36.62 14.53 -20.18
C PRO A 133 36.10 15.25 -18.94
#